data_AF-A0A1D1XYL1-F1
#
_entry.id   AF-A0A1D1XYL1-F1
#
_cell.length_a   1.000
_cell.length_b   1.000
_cell.length_c   1.000
_cell.angle_alpha   90.00
_cell.angle_beta   90.00
_cell.angle_gamma   90.00
#
_symmetry.space_group_name_H-M   'P 1'
#
loop_
_entity.id
_entity.type
_entity.pdbx_description
1 polymer ?
#
loop_
_entity_poly.entity_id
_entity_poly.type
_entity_poly.pdbx_seq_one_letter_code
_entity_poly.pdbx_strand_id
1 'polypeptide(L)'
;YYKSPPPPYHHQFNVKVVGKVYCYKCYEWGYPIKSHIKKNFKGAVVKVTCKDGYKEIVAYGETKSNGQYSIAIEGYDYVKYGVAQCKAELHMPPKGSVCNIPTDL
;
A
#
# COMPACT_ATOMS: atom_id res chain seq x y z
N TYR A 1 51.11 2.63 -12.69
CA TYR A 1 50.11 2.26 -11.67
C TYR A 1 48.72 2.59 -12.20
N TYR A 2 47.96 1.58 -12.62
CA TYR A 2 46.55 1.75 -12.96
C TYR A 2 45.73 1.58 -11.68
N LYS A 3 45.06 2.65 -11.23
CA LYS A 3 44.11 2.55 -10.12
C LYS A 3 42.77 2.12 -10.71
N SER A 4 42.32 0.90 -10.40
CA SER A 4 40.97 0.48 -10.75
C SER A 4 39.96 1.49 -10.18
N PRO A 5 38.93 1.88 -10.96
CA PRO A 5 37.89 2.74 -10.45
C PRO A 5 37.22 2.08 -9.23
N PRO A 6 36.81 2.88 -8.23
CA PRO A 6 36.13 2.35 -7.05
C PRO A 6 34.87 1.60 -7.48
N PRO A 7 34.54 0.47 -6.82
CA PRO A 7 33.39 -0.34 -7.17
C PRO A 7 32.10 0.52 -7.09
N PRO A 8 31.18 0.35 -8.05
CA PRO A 8 29.95 1.13 -8.09
C PRO A 8 29.14 0.91 -6.80
N TYR A 9 28.76 2.01 -6.15
CA TYR A 9 27.98 1.99 -4.92
C TYR A 9 26.52 1.73 -5.26
N HIS A 10 26.00 0.56 -4.88
CA HIS A 10 24.59 0.23 -5.03
C HIS A 10 23.80 0.84 -3.87
N HIS A 11 23.11 1.95 -4.12
CA HIS A 11 22.16 2.49 -3.15
C HIS A 11 20.95 1.55 -3.07
N GLN A 12 20.77 0.91 -1.91
CA GLN A 12 19.55 0.19 -1.60
C GLN A 12 18.41 1.19 -1.40
N PHE A 13 17.39 1.11 -2.25
CA PHE A 13 16.21 1.95 -2.13
C PHE A 13 15.20 1.31 -1.18
N ASN A 14 14.83 2.02 -0.12
CA ASN A 14 13.75 1.61 0.77
C ASN A 14 12.41 2.02 0.15
N VAL A 15 11.65 1.04 -0.34
CA VAL A 15 10.33 1.30 -0.92
C VAL A 15 9.27 1.31 0.17
N LYS A 16 8.43 2.35 0.16
CA LYS A 16 7.26 2.46 1.03
C LYS A 16 6.02 2.73 0.19
N VAL A 17 5.00 1.91 0.37
CA VAL A 17 3.67 2.14 -0.19
C VAL A 17 2.85 2.91 0.83
N VAL A 18 2.33 4.07 0.42
CA VAL A 18 1.58 4.99 1.28
C VAL A 18 0.21 5.24 0.66
N GLY A 19 -0.83 5.21 1.48
CA GLY A 19 -2.19 5.47 1.02
C GLY A 19 -3.14 5.78 2.18
N LYS A 20 -4.42 5.95 1.84
CA LYS A 20 -5.49 6.19 2.81
C LYS A 20 -6.65 5.25 2.57
N VAL A 21 -7.22 4.73 3.65
CA VAL A 21 -8.45 3.95 3.62
C VAL A 21 -9.57 4.77 4.23
N TYR A 22 -10.72 4.70 3.56
CA TYR A 22 -11.93 5.38 3.96
C TYR A 22 -13.07 4.38 4.13
N CYS A 23 -13.98 4.72 5.04
CA CYS A 23 -15.28 4.11 5.13
C CYS A 23 -16.30 5.02 4.46
N TYR A 24 -17.00 4.50 3.47
CA TYR A 24 -18.09 5.18 2.76
C TYR A 24 -19.44 4.68 3.27
N LYS A 25 -20.42 5.58 3.40
CA LYS A 25 -21.79 5.16 3.66
C LYS A 25 -22.43 4.68 2.35
N CYS A 26 -23.06 3.51 2.38
CA CYS A 26 -23.65 2.84 1.22
C CYS A 26 -24.92 3.51 0.65
N TYR A 27 -25.33 4.68 1.13
CA TYR A 27 -26.59 5.31 0.69
C TYR A 27 -26.49 5.99 -0.69
N GLU A 28 -25.27 6.22 -1.21
CA GLU A 28 -25.04 6.80 -2.54
C GLU A 28 -24.00 5.99 -3.34
N TRP A 29 -24.36 4.77 -3.75
CA TRP A 29 -23.49 3.89 -4.56
C TRP A 29 -23.08 4.51 -5.91
N GLY A 30 -23.84 5.47 -6.44
CA GLY A 30 -23.55 6.12 -7.72
C GLY A 30 -22.39 7.13 -7.69
N TYR A 31 -22.10 7.74 -6.53
CA TYR A 31 -21.02 8.74 -6.38
C TYR A 31 -20.33 8.71 -5.00
N PRO A 32 -19.85 7.56 -4.51
CA PRO A 32 -19.27 7.42 -3.17
C PRO A 32 -18.07 8.36 -2.93
N ILE A 33 -17.30 8.69 -3.97
CA ILE A 33 -16.15 9.61 -3.89
C ILE A 33 -16.57 11.06 -3.58
N LYS A 34 -17.74 11.50 -4.08
CA LYS A 34 -18.30 12.84 -3.86
C LYS A 34 -19.03 12.96 -2.53
N SER A 35 -19.30 11.84 -1.87
CA SER A 35 -19.95 11.86 -0.56
C SER A 35 -19.06 12.61 0.43
N HIS A 36 -19.57 13.73 0.95
CA HIS A 36 -18.98 14.47 2.07
C HIS A 36 -18.90 13.63 3.36
N ILE A 37 -19.36 12.38 3.32
CA ILE A 37 -19.48 11.46 4.45
C ILE A 37 -18.46 10.31 4.36
N LYS A 38 -17.32 10.52 3.67
CA LYS A 38 -16.19 9.60 3.80
C LYS A 38 -15.50 9.82 5.14
N LYS A 39 -15.34 8.75 5.93
CA LYS A 39 -14.67 8.79 7.22
C LYS A 39 -13.32 8.10 7.12
N ASN A 40 -12.29 8.70 7.73
CA ASN A 40 -10.99 8.04 7.88
C ASN A 40 -11.19 6.69 8.58
N PHE A 41 -10.66 5.62 7.99
CA PHE A 41 -10.88 4.28 8.50
C PHE A 41 -9.63 3.76 9.20
N LYS A 42 -9.63 3.88 10.54
CA LYS A 42 -8.56 3.40 11.41
C LYS A 42 -8.68 1.90 11.64
N GLY A 43 -7.55 1.19 11.67
CA GLY A 43 -7.48 -0.22 12.06
C GLY A 43 -7.79 -1.20 10.94
N ALA A 44 -8.01 -0.72 9.72
CA ALA A 44 -8.10 -1.56 8.54
C ALA A 44 -6.71 -2.09 8.18
N VAL A 45 -6.64 -3.37 7.83
CA VAL A 45 -5.45 -4.04 7.35
C VAL A 45 -5.42 -3.96 5.82
N VAL A 46 -4.32 -3.44 5.29
CA VAL A 46 -4.02 -3.37 3.86
C VAL A 46 -2.95 -4.40 3.55
N LYS A 47 -3.16 -5.19 2.50
CA LYS A 47 -2.17 -6.09 1.92
C LYS A 47 -1.55 -5.40 0.72
N VAL A 48 -0.23 -5.38 0.66
CA VAL A 48 0.52 -4.97 -0.52
C VAL A 48 1.23 -6.19 -1.08
N THR A 49 1.12 -6.38 -2.37
CA THR A 49 1.83 -7.44 -3.10
C THR A 49 2.61 -6.82 -4.24
N CYS A 50 3.92 -6.99 -4.22
CA CYS A 50 4.84 -6.50 -5.25
C CYS A 50 5.48 -7.67 -5.99
N LYS A 51 5.46 -7.65 -7.33
CA LYS A 51 6.13 -8.65 -8.15
C LYS A 51 7.58 -8.25 -8.43
N ASP A 52 8.50 -9.12 -8.05
CA ASP A 52 9.93 -9.07 -8.38
C ASP A 52 10.23 -10.24 -9.33
N GLY A 53 9.95 -10.00 -10.62
CA GLY A 53 9.97 -11.06 -11.64
C GLY A 53 8.92 -12.14 -11.34
N TYR A 54 9.39 -13.34 -10.95
CA TYR A 54 8.53 -14.47 -10.59
C TYR A 54 8.23 -14.56 -9.10
N LYS A 55 8.87 -13.74 -8.26
CA LYS A 55 8.65 -13.72 -6.82
C LYS A 55 7.58 -12.70 -6.47
N GLU A 56 6.73 -13.05 -5.51
CA GLU A 56 5.78 -12.13 -4.92
C GLU A 56 6.23 -11.77 -3.51
N ILE A 57 6.45 -10.48 -3.27
CA ILE A 57 6.72 -9.94 -1.94
C ILE A 57 5.40 -9.44 -1.39
N VAL A 58 4.99 -10.00 -0.25
CA VAL A 58 3.74 -9.63 0.43
C VAL A 58 4.06 -8.92 1.73
N ALA A 59 3.45 -7.76 1.92
CA ALA A 59 3.55 -7.00 3.16
C ALA A 59 2.16 -6.57 3.63
N TYR A 60 1.98 -6.45 4.94
CA TYR A 60 0.74 -6.02 5.55
C TYR A 60 0.98 -4.76 6.37
N GLY A 61 -0.05 -3.93 6.50
CA GLY A 61 -0.02 -2.79 7.40
C GLY A 61 -1.40 -2.40 7.86
N GLU A 62 -1.43 -1.82 9.06
CA GLU A 62 -2.64 -1.30 9.66
C GLU A 62 -2.72 0.22 9.46
N THR A 63 -3.92 0.70 9.21
CA THR A 63 -4.21 2.13 9.06
C THR A 63 -4.26 2.85 10.40
N LYS A 64 -3.65 4.04 10.45
CA LYS A 64 -3.64 4.93 11.62
C LYS A 64 -4.99 5.64 11.81
N SER A 65 -5.10 6.44 12.87
CA SER A 65 -6.33 7.20 13.20
C SER A 65 -6.87 8.09 12.08
N ASN A 66 -6.00 8.58 11.21
CA ASN A 66 -6.34 9.38 10.04
C ASN A 66 -6.56 8.55 8.76
N GLY A 67 -6.69 7.23 8.89
CA GLY A 67 -6.88 6.30 7.77
C GLY A 67 -5.61 6.06 6.94
N GLN A 68 -4.47 6.68 7.28
CA GLN A 68 -3.23 6.51 6.52
C GLN A 68 -2.56 5.19 6.87
N TYR A 69 -2.02 4.50 5.85
CA TYR A 69 -1.08 3.40 6.03
C TYR A 69 0.25 3.76 5.36
N SER A 70 1.34 3.20 5.88
CA SER A 70 2.68 3.27 5.28
C SER A 70 3.35 1.92 5.50
N ILE A 71 3.54 1.16 4.43
CA ILE A 71 4.04 -0.21 4.46
C ILE A 71 5.39 -0.22 3.76
N ALA A 72 6.44 -0.62 4.47
CA ALA A 72 7.75 -0.85 3.87
C ALA A 72 7.75 -2.19 3.13
N ILE A 73 8.27 -2.21 1.91
CA ILE A 73 8.42 -3.41 1.10
C ILE A 73 9.89 -3.82 1.15
N GLU A 74 10.22 -4.66 2.12
CA GLU A 74 11.58 -5.13 2.32
C GLU A 74 12.00 -6.06 1.19
N GLY A 75 13.23 -5.87 0.68
CA GLY A 75 13.81 -6.73 -0.36
C GLY A 75 13.29 -6.48 -1.77
N TYR A 76 12.49 -5.44 -2.01
CA TYR A 76 12.01 -5.10 -3.35
C TYR A 76 13.05 -4.29 -4.14
N ASP A 77 13.48 -4.82 -5.30
CA ASP A 77 14.40 -4.12 -6.19
C ASP A 77 13.66 -3.07 -7.04
N TYR A 78 13.51 -1.88 -6.45
CA TYR A 78 12.89 -0.73 -7.11
C TYR A 78 13.58 -0.33 -8.42
N VAL A 79 14.92 -0.42 -8.46
CA VAL A 79 15.72 0.03 -9.61
C VAL A 79 15.41 -0.82 -10.83
N LYS A 80 15.19 -2.12 -10.60
CA LYS A 80 14.94 -3.08 -11.66
C LYS A 80 13.48 -3.12 -12.12
N TYR A 81 12.51 -3.01 -11.21
CA TYR A 81 11.09 -3.27 -11.54
C TYR A 81 10.15 -2.06 -11.44
N GLY A 82 10.58 -0.95 -10.82
CA GLY A 82 9.79 0.28 -10.71
C GLY A 82 8.55 0.15 -9.82
N VAL A 83 7.57 1.04 -9.98
CA VAL A 83 6.34 1.08 -9.13
C VAL A 83 5.21 0.18 -9.63
N ALA A 84 5.16 -0.12 -10.93
CA ALA A 84 3.98 -0.70 -11.59
C ALA A 84 3.68 -2.16 -11.17
N GLN A 85 4.60 -2.82 -10.46
CA GLN A 85 4.46 -4.21 -10.04
C GLN A 85 3.83 -4.39 -8.65
N CYS A 86 3.53 -3.29 -7.94
CA CYS A 86 2.93 -3.33 -6.62
C CYS A 86 1.42 -3.07 -6.67
N LYS A 87 0.63 -3.96 -6.07
CA LYS A 87 -0.82 -3.82 -5.86
C LYS A 87 -1.12 -3.70 -4.37
N ALA A 88 -1.99 -2.76 -4.00
CA ALA A 88 -2.51 -2.62 -2.63
C ALA A 88 -3.99 -3.01 -2.60
N GLU A 89 -4.39 -3.80 -1.60
CA GLU A 89 -5.75 -4.34 -1.47
C GLU A 89 -6.21 -4.26 -0.02
N LEU A 90 -7.51 -4.05 0.18
CA LEU A 90 -8.13 -4.17 1.50
C LEU A 90 -8.11 -5.64 1.90
N HIS A 91 -7.45 -5.95 3.02
CA HIS A 91 -7.35 -7.31 3.52
C HIS A 91 -8.40 -7.61 4.57
N MET A 92 -8.51 -6.75 5.60
CA MET A 92 -9.45 -6.94 6.70
C MET A 92 -9.92 -5.60 7.28
N PRO A 93 -11.21 -5.48 7.64
CA PRO A 93 -11.70 -4.36 8.43
C PRO A 93 -11.32 -4.53 9.92
N PRO A 94 -11.36 -3.44 10.72
CA PRO A 94 -11.29 -3.53 12.17
C PRO A 94 -12.40 -4.44 12.72
N LYS A 95 -12.08 -5.20 13.78
CA LYS A 95 -13.03 -6.11 14.42
C LYS A 95 -14.30 -5.36 14.86
N GLY A 96 -15.46 -5.89 14.49
CA GLY A 96 -16.76 -5.30 14.82
C GLY A 96 -17.15 -4.07 13.98
N SER A 97 -16.35 -3.71 12.96
CA SER A 97 -16.72 -2.63 12.04
C SER A 97 -17.90 -3.05 11.16
N VAL A 98 -18.91 -2.19 11.11
CA VAL A 98 -20.01 -2.27 10.12
C VAL A 98 -19.59 -1.89 8.70
N CYS A 99 -18.36 -1.39 8.55
CA CYS A 99 -17.78 -1.00 7.28
C CYS A 99 -16.81 -2.08 6.82
N ASN A 100 -17.35 -3.16 6.26
CA ASN A 100 -16.64 -4.41 5.99
C ASN A 100 -16.75 -4.90 4.55
N ILE A 101 -17.47 -4.17 3.68
CA ILE A 101 -17.60 -4.50 2.26
C ILE A 101 -16.52 -3.72 1.50
N PRO A 102 -15.53 -4.41 0.89
CA PRO A 102 -14.56 -3.74 0.05
C PRO A 102 -15.26 -3.17 -1.20
N THR A 103 -14.80 -2.01 -1.65
CA THR A 103 -15.33 -1.33 -2.84
C THR A 103 -14.20 -1.17 -3.85
N ASP A 104 -14.52 -1.39 -5.12
CA ASP A 104 -13.62 -1.14 -6.25
C ASP A 104 -13.95 0.26 -6.78
N LEU A 105 -13.19 1.25 -6.29
CA LEU A 105 -13.36 2.68 -6.61
C LEU A 105 -12.19 3.21 -7.42
#